data_AF-A0A2V7VFH7-F1
#
_entry.id   AF-A0A2V7VFH7-F1
#
_cell.length_a   1.000
_cell.length_b   1.000
_cell.length_c   1.000
_cell.angle_alpha   90.00
_cell.angle_beta   90.00
_cell.angle_gamma   90.00
#
_symmetry.space_group_name_H-M   'P 1'
#
loop_
_entity.id
_entity.type
_entity.pdbx_description
1 polymer ?
#
loop_
_entity_poly.entity_id
_entity_poly.type
_entity_poly.pdbx_seq_one_letter_code
_entity_poly.pdbx_strand_id
1 'polypeptide(L)'
;MGELTAFDPDTDERVVSSYQVKRARDYLGLRFPALKDQPVVESRVCQLEMSVDEHFIIQKHPALENVWLVGGGSGHGYKHGPVVGEYVADRVLGQDKSPELESVFRLKPQTF
;
A
#
# COMPACT_ATOMS: atom_id res chain seq x y z
N MET A 1 6.30 13.85 -8.49
CA MET A 1 6.01 12.73 -7.57
C MET A 1 6.48 13.17 -6.20
N GLY A 2 5.62 13.06 -5.18
CA GLY A 2 5.97 13.50 -3.83
C GLY A 2 7.08 12.63 -3.26
N GLU A 3 7.97 13.26 -2.49
CA GLU A 3 8.98 12.57 -1.68
C GLU A 3 8.30 11.45 -0.87
N LEU A 4 8.81 10.22 -1.01
CA LEU A 4 8.36 9.10 -0.18
C LEU A 4 8.67 9.49 1.26
N THR A 5 7.62 9.67 2.06
CA THR A 5 7.79 9.93 3.48
C THR A 5 8.24 8.64 4.13
N ALA A 6 9.54 8.54 4.44
CA ALA A 6 10.05 7.43 5.24
C ALA A 6 9.29 7.38 6.57
N PHE A 7 8.77 6.21 6.91
CA PHE A 7 8.03 5.96 8.13
C PHE A 7 8.44 4.58 8.68
N ASP A 8 8.97 4.55 9.89
CA ASP A 8 9.27 3.31 10.61
C ASP A 8 8.00 2.83 11.34
N PRO A 9 7.38 1.71 10.92
CA PRO A 9 6.13 1.23 11.53
C PRO A 9 6.27 0.81 13.01
N ASP A 10 7.49 0.54 13.46
CA ASP A 10 7.82 0.08 14.81
C ASP A 10 8.16 1.24 15.74
N THR A 11 8.87 2.26 15.25
CA THR A 11 9.36 3.36 16.10
C THR A 11 8.67 4.70 15.91
N ASP A 12 8.09 4.98 14.74
CA ASP A 12 7.51 6.30 14.48
C ASP A 12 6.10 6.43 15.06
N GLU A 13 5.83 7.61 15.62
CA GLU A 13 4.51 7.94 16.12
C GLU A 13 3.54 8.25 14.97
N ARG A 14 2.32 7.70 15.07
CA ARG A 14 1.23 7.90 14.09
C ARG A 14 0.53 9.25 14.29
N VAL A 15 1.31 10.33 14.37
CA VAL A 15 0.82 11.70 14.60
C VAL A 15 0.79 12.47 13.28
N VAL A 16 -0.36 13.03 12.95
CA VAL A 16 -0.51 13.88 11.77
C VAL A 16 0.11 15.25 12.04
N SER A 17 1.07 15.66 11.22
CA SER A 17 1.76 16.93 11.41
C SER A 17 0.89 18.12 11.01
N SER A 18 1.14 19.29 11.61
CA SER A 18 0.49 20.54 11.23
C SER A 18 0.70 20.90 9.75
N TYR A 19 1.85 20.51 9.19
CA TYR A 19 2.15 20.62 7.77
C TYR A 19 1.22 19.75 6.90
N GLN A 20 1.01 18.48 7.26
CA GLN A 20 0.09 17.59 6.55
C GLN A 20 -1.35 18.11 6.58
N VAL A 21 -1.81 18.60 7.75
CA VAL A 21 -3.12 19.25 7.88
C VAL A 21 -3.21 20.47 6.97
N LYS A 22 -2.19 21.35 6.98
CA LYS A 22 -2.17 22.53 6.10
C LYS A 22 -2.26 22.14 4.63
N ARG A 23 -1.46 21.16 4.18
CA ARG A 23 -1.48 20.67 2.79
C ARG A 23 -2.86 20.15 2.38
N ALA A 24 -3.53 19.39 3.25
CA ALA A 24 -4.90 18.93 3.00
C ALA A 24 -5.89 20.11 2.92
N ARG A 25 -5.77 21.12 3.80
CA ARG A 25 -6.64 22.32 3.79
C ARG A 25 -6.42 23.19 2.56
N ASP A 26 -5.18 23.38 2.12
CA ASP A 26 -4.88 24.13 0.89
C ASP A 26 -5.58 23.50 -0.33
N TYR A 27 -5.53 22.16 -0.44
CA TYR A 27 -6.20 21.44 -1.52
C TYR A 27 -7.74 21.45 -1.38
N LEU A 28 -8.26 21.32 -0.15
CA LEU A 28 -9.69 21.45 0.14
C LEU A 28 -10.20 22.83 -0.27
N GLY A 29 -9.51 23.92 0.06
CA GLY A 29 -9.90 25.27 -0.30
C GLY A 29 -9.91 25.52 -1.81
N LEU A 30 -9.00 24.87 -2.55
CA LEU A 30 -8.97 24.91 -4.01
C LEU A 30 -10.18 24.20 -4.64
N ARG A 31 -10.57 23.02 -4.12
CA ARG A 31 -11.60 22.16 -4.74
C ARG A 31 -13.00 22.38 -4.17
N PHE A 32 -13.10 22.75 -2.91
CA PHE A 32 -14.33 22.92 -2.15
C PHE A 32 -14.26 24.21 -1.30
N PRO A 33 -14.31 25.40 -1.91
CA PRO A 33 -14.11 26.67 -1.20
C PRO A 33 -15.05 26.89 0.00
N ALA A 34 -16.29 26.39 -0.09
CA ALA A 34 -17.27 26.47 0.99
C ALA A 34 -16.87 25.69 2.27
N LEU A 35 -15.95 24.72 2.15
CA LEU A 35 -15.47 23.91 3.26
C LEU A 35 -14.15 24.40 3.86
N LYS A 36 -13.52 25.45 3.31
CA LYS A 36 -12.15 25.85 3.66
C LYS A 36 -11.93 26.12 5.16
N ASP A 37 -12.92 26.71 5.83
CA ASP A 37 -12.87 27.14 7.23
C ASP A 37 -13.57 26.16 8.18
N GLN A 38 -14.05 25.02 7.67
CA GLN A 38 -14.73 24.03 8.50
C GLN A 38 -13.73 23.33 9.45
N PRO A 39 -14.18 22.86 10.62
CA PRO A 39 -13.34 22.15 11.56
C PRO A 39 -12.90 20.79 11.00
N VAL A 40 -11.65 20.40 11.28
CA VAL A 40 -11.19 19.03 11.07
C VAL A 40 -11.69 18.20 12.24
N VAL A 41 -12.66 17.34 11.98
CA VAL A 41 -13.26 16.47 13.01
C VAL A 41 -12.38 15.27 13.35
N GLU A 42 -11.50 14.88 12.44
CA GLU A 42 -10.63 13.72 12.59
C GLU A 42 -9.42 13.78 11.65
N SER A 43 -8.31 13.19 12.08
CA SER A 43 -7.12 12.96 11.28
C SER A 43 -6.40 11.69 11.75
N ARG A 44 -5.78 10.95 10.81
CA ARG A 44 -4.98 9.76 11.09
C ARG A 44 -3.80 9.63 10.14
N VAL A 45 -2.77 8.93 10.58
CA VAL A 45 -1.70 8.42 9.71
C VAL A 45 -2.11 7.04 9.21
N CYS A 46 -2.10 6.84 7.89
CA CYS A 46 -2.29 5.55 7.25
C CYS A 46 -0.96 5.09 6.66
N GLN A 47 -0.51 3.91 7.05
CA GLN A 47 0.77 3.35 6.62
C GLN A 47 0.57 2.55 5.34
N LEU A 48 1.55 2.66 4.43
CA LEU A 48 1.58 1.91 3.19
C LEU A 48 2.92 1.20 3.08
N GLU A 49 2.86 -0.08 2.73
CA GLU A 49 4.00 -0.82 2.21
C GLU A 49 4.17 -0.52 0.72
N MET A 50 5.43 -0.37 0.29
CA MET A 50 5.79 -0.11 -1.10
C MET A 50 6.69 -1.24 -1.59
N SER A 51 6.45 -1.71 -2.81
CA SER A 51 7.42 -2.52 -3.57
C SER A 51 8.20 -1.63 -4.53
N VAL A 52 9.41 -2.06 -4.90
CA VAL A 52 10.33 -1.28 -5.75
C VAL A 52 9.80 -0.99 -7.16
N ASP A 53 8.83 -1.78 -7.63
CA ASP A 53 8.17 -1.64 -8.93
C ASP A 53 6.66 -1.38 -8.82
N GLU A 54 6.16 -1.07 -7.62
CA GLU A 54 4.76 -0.79 -7.31
C GLU A 54 3.78 -1.96 -7.62
N HIS A 55 4.29 -3.16 -7.91
CA HIS A 55 3.50 -4.39 -8.07
C HIS A 55 3.33 -5.13 -6.74
N PHE A 56 2.29 -5.96 -6.65
CA PHE A 56 2.10 -6.85 -5.49
C PHE A 56 3.27 -7.83 -5.36
N ILE A 57 3.50 -8.30 -4.13
CA ILE A 57 4.37 -9.44 -3.84
C ILE A 57 3.46 -10.59 -3.42
N ILE A 58 3.28 -11.57 -4.31
CA ILE A 58 2.45 -12.77 -4.12
C ILE A 58 3.28 -13.98 -4.58
N GLN A 59 4.10 -14.50 -3.68
CA GLN A 59 5.03 -15.59 -3.99
C GLN A 59 5.27 -16.45 -2.75
N LYS A 60 5.52 -17.74 -2.97
CA LYS A 60 6.11 -18.61 -1.95
C LYS A 60 7.49 -18.09 -1.55
N HIS A 61 7.80 -18.11 -0.26
CA HIS A 61 9.08 -17.64 0.26
C HIS A 61 10.23 -18.52 -0.30
N PRO A 62 11.33 -17.93 -0.83
CA PRO A 62 12.37 -18.68 -1.55
C PRO A 62 13.12 -19.71 -0.69
N ALA A 63 13.15 -19.50 0.63
CA ALA A 63 13.83 -20.39 1.57
C ALA A 63 12.89 -21.15 2.54
N LEU A 64 11.58 -20.90 2.50
CA LEU A 64 10.63 -21.48 3.46
C LEU A 64 9.47 -22.14 2.71
N GLU A 65 9.46 -23.46 2.69
CA GLU A 65 8.56 -24.26 1.83
C GLU A 65 7.08 -24.19 2.22
N ASN A 66 6.73 -23.57 3.34
CA ASN A 66 5.37 -23.47 3.85
C ASN A 66 4.94 -22.01 4.12
N VAL A 67 5.69 -21.03 3.60
CA VAL A 67 5.42 -19.60 3.81
C VAL A 67 5.09 -18.93 2.49
N TRP A 68 4.03 -18.13 2.49
CA TRP A 68 3.65 -17.25 1.40
C TRP A 68 3.87 -15.79 1.80
N LEU A 69 4.44 -15.02 0.88
CA LEU A 69 4.48 -13.57 0.95
C LEU A 69 3.28 -13.03 0.18
N VAL A 70 2.47 -12.21 0.85
CA VAL A 70 1.31 -11.51 0.28
C VAL A 70 1.32 -10.09 0.81
N GLY A 71 1.63 -9.13 -0.07
CA GLY A 71 1.72 -7.71 0.29
C GLY A 71 2.22 -6.86 -0.87
N GLY A 72 2.95 -5.79 -0.57
CA GLY A 72 3.47 -4.86 -1.58
C GLY A 72 2.35 -4.03 -2.22
N GLY A 73 1.29 -3.74 -1.46
CA GLY A 73 0.09 -3.11 -1.99
C GLY A 73 0.29 -1.74 -2.65
N SER A 74 1.39 -1.04 -2.36
CA SER A 74 1.88 0.16 -3.07
C SER A 74 0.80 1.23 -3.27
N GLY A 75 -0.04 1.45 -2.25
CA GLY A 75 -1.15 2.42 -2.29
C GLY A 75 -2.36 2.00 -3.14
N HIS A 76 -2.38 0.77 -3.66
CA HIS A 76 -3.41 0.26 -4.57
C HIS A 76 -4.07 -1.05 -4.12
N GLY A 77 -3.65 -1.63 -2.98
CA GLY A 77 -4.20 -2.90 -2.49
C GLY A 77 -5.71 -2.88 -2.20
N TYR A 78 -6.25 -1.79 -1.65
CA TYR A 78 -7.66 -1.74 -1.22
C TYR A 78 -8.66 -2.07 -2.33
N LYS A 79 -8.52 -1.45 -3.51
CA LYS A 79 -9.45 -1.69 -4.65
C LYS A 79 -9.33 -3.11 -5.24
N HIS A 80 -8.21 -3.79 -5.01
CA HIS A 80 -7.94 -5.12 -5.56
C HIS A 80 -8.18 -6.24 -4.54
N GLY A 81 -8.55 -5.92 -3.29
CA GLY A 81 -8.69 -6.90 -2.21
C GLY A 81 -9.44 -8.19 -2.59
N PRO A 82 -10.64 -8.10 -3.19
CA PRO A 82 -11.40 -9.29 -3.59
C PRO A 82 -10.65 -10.19 -4.59
N VAL A 83 -10.12 -9.60 -5.68
CA VAL A 83 -9.45 -10.37 -6.74
C VAL A 83 -8.07 -10.88 -6.31
N VAL A 84 -7.34 -10.11 -5.49
CA VAL A 84 -6.07 -10.55 -4.90
C VAL A 84 -6.30 -11.72 -3.96
N GLY A 85 -7.37 -11.70 -3.17
CA GLY A 85 -7.74 -12.81 -2.29
C GLY A 85 -8.00 -14.11 -3.05
N GLU A 86 -8.77 -14.04 -4.16
CA GLU A 86 -9.01 -15.19 -5.04
C GLU A 86 -7.71 -15.70 -5.67
N TYR A 87 -6.89 -14.79 -6.23
CA TYR A 87 -5.62 -15.15 -6.84
C TYR A 87 -4.66 -15.84 -5.85
N VAL A 88 -4.55 -15.32 -4.62
CA VAL A 88 -3.75 -15.93 -3.56
C VAL A 88 -4.27 -17.33 -3.21
N ALA A 89 -5.58 -17.51 -3.07
CA ALA A 89 -6.17 -18.81 -2.75
C ALA A 89 -5.90 -19.84 -3.84
N ASP A 90 -6.10 -19.48 -5.12
CA ASP A 90 -5.82 -20.34 -6.27
C ASP A 90 -4.34 -20.77 -6.28
N ARG A 91 -3.42 -19.83 -6.06
CA ARG A 91 -1.97 -20.09 -5.99
C ARG A 91 -1.60 -21.05 -4.85
N VAL A 92 -2.15 -20.82 -3.66
CA VAL A 92 -1.91 -21.66 -2.48
C VAL A 92 -2.44 -23.09 -2.67
N LEU A 93 -3.58 -23.25 -3.34
CA LEU A 93 -4.22 -24.54 -3.60
C LEU A 93 -3.67 -25.27 -4.84
N GLY A 94 -2.71 -24.69 -5.56
CA GLY A 94 -2.18 -25.26 -6.80
C GLY A 94 -3.17 -25.23 -7.97
N GLN A 95 -4.09 -24.27 -7.96
CA GLN A 95 -5.17 -24.06 -8.93
C GLN A 95 -4.95 -22.78 -9.76
N ASP A 96 -3.69 -22.38 -9.96
CA ASP A 96 -3.34 -21.10 -10.58
C ASP A 96 -3.97 -20.94 -11.96
N LYS A 97 -4.83 -19.91 -12.08
CA LYS A 97 -5.54 -19.55 -13.31
C LYS A 97 -4.81 -18.49 -14.13
N SER A 98 -3.76 -17.87 -13.59
CA SER A 98 -3.03 -16.75 -14.21
C SER A 98 -1.52 -16.86 -13.97
N PRO A 99 -0.87 -17.91 -14.52
CA PRO A 99 0.56 -18.17 -14.30
C PRO A 99 1.48 -17.06 -14.81
N GLU A 100 1.05 -16.27 -15.79
CA GLU A 100 1.79 -15.12 -16.30
C GLU A 100 2.07 -14.06 -15.21
N LEU A 101 1.16 -13.93 -14.24
CA LEU A 101 1.28 -12.96 -13.15
C LEU A 101 2.35 -13.33 -12.12
N GLU A 102 2.79 -14.59 -12.08
CA GLU A 102 3.84 -15.03 -11.16
C GLU A 102 5.16 -14.25 -11.39
N SER A 103 5.52 -14.01 -12.64
CA SER A 103 6.72 -13.25 -12.98
C SER A 103 6.63 -11.77 -12.57
N VAL A 104 5.40 -11.24 -12.56
CA VAL A 104 5.08 -9.85 -12.20
C VAL A 104 5.05 -9.69 -10.69
N PHE A 105 4.36 -10.58 -9.97
CA PHE A 105 4.15 -10.48 -8.52
C PHE A 105 5.20 -11.19 -7.66
N ARG A 106 6.34 -11.56 -8.26
CA ARG A 106 7.47 -12.11 -7.50
C ARG A 106 8.16 -11.07 -6.62
N LEU A 107 8.77 -11.52 -5.53
CA LEU A 107 9.71 -10.72 -4.75
C LEU A 107 10.88 -10.29 -5.63
N LYS A 108 11.18 -8.99 -5.61
CA LYS A 108 12.28 -8.42 -6.39
C LYS A 108 13.59 -8.43 -5.57
N PRO A 109 14.74 -8.66 -6.22
CA PRO A 109 16.04 -8.58 -5.54
C PRO A 109 16.48 -7.14 -5.24
N GLN A 110 15.90 -6.14 -5.90
CA GLN A 110 16.21 -4.73 -5.67
C GLN A 110 15.58 -4.23 -4.35
N THR A 111 16.22 -3.24 -3.74
CA THR A 111 15.73 -2.49 -2.57
C THR A 111 15.64 -0.99 -2.89
N PHE A 112 14.95 -0.23 -2.04
CA PHE A 112 14.92 1.23 -2.10
C PHE A 112 16.27 1.86 -1.75
#